data_AF-A0A962WUF0-F1
#
_entry.id   AF-A0A962WUF0-F1
#
_cell.length_a   1.000
_cell.length_b   1.000
_cell.length_c   1.000
_cell.angle_alpha   90.00
_cell.angle_beta   90.00
_cell.angle_gamma   90.00
#
_symmetry.space_group_name_H-M   'P 1'
#
loop_
_entity.id
_entity.type
_entity.pdbx_description
1 polymer ?
#
loop_
_entity_poly.entity_id
_entity_poly.type
_entity_poly.pdbx_seq_one_letter_code
_entity_poly.pdbx_strand_id
1 'polypeptide(L)'
;MNLPQPGPMLLIILLTQTTPLLAVEMFRQPASPTPYPGEELMSCIELEQEMAQLTPLTYSYKPGFYENPYQGAAVMAGTLSAPVFYLYAAYDYLLDYRESSRILPTQDRLERLRHLKAQKHCFEN
;
A
#
# COMPACT_ATOMS: atom_id res chain seq x y z
N MET A 1 36.18 -61.32 -10.28
CA MET A 1 35.37 -60.94 -9.10
C MET A 1 34.78 -59.58 -9.39
N ASN A 2 33.47 -59.55 -9.67
CA ASN A 2 32.70 -58.34 -9.97
C ASN A 2 32.30 -57.67 -8.66
N LEU A 3 32.56 -56.37 -8.52
CA LEU A 3 31.85 -55.52 -7.55
C LEU A 3 30.92 -54.57 -8.32
N PRO A 4 29.68 -54.35 -7.85
CA PRO A 4 28.65 -53.64 -8.59
C PRO A 4 28.83 -52.12 -8.53
N GLN A 5 28.59 -51.46 -9.68
CA GLN A 5 28.52 -50.00 -9.78
C GLN A 5 27.29 -49.45 -9.04
N PRO A 6 27.42 -48.38 -8.23
CA PRO A 6 26.28 -47.61 -7.75
C PRO A 6 25.80 -46.67 -8.86
N GLY A 7 24.56 -46.90 -9.34
CA GLY A 7 23.95 -46.11 -10.41
C GLY A 7 23.71 -44.64 -10.00
N PRO A 8 23.69 -43.71 -10.98
CA PRO A 8 23.51 -42.27 -10.76
C PRO A 8 22.03 -41.89 -10.55
N MET A 9 21.32 -42.60 -9.69
CA MET A 9 19.88 -42.40 -9.45
C MET A 9 19.55 -41.80 -8.06
N LEU A 10 20.55 -41.28 -7.35
CA LEU A 10 20.38 -40.76 -5.98
C LEU A 10 20.77 -39.29 -5.84
N LEU A 11 20.71 -38.52 -6.94
CA LEU A 11 21.07 -37.10 -6.97
C LEU A 11 19.98 -36.18 -7.56
N ILE A 12 18.72 -36.63 -7.62
CA ILE A 12 17.63 -35.85 -8.22
C ILE A 12 16.56 -35.38 -7.20
N ILE A 13 16.60 -35.85 -5.94
CA ILE A 13 15.52 -35.57 -4.96
C ILE A 13 15.77 -34.28 -4.13
N LEU A 14 16.82 -33.49 -4.41
CA LEU A 14 17.16 -32.30 -3.60
C LEU A 14 16.83 -30.94 -4.26
N LEU A 15 16.20 -30.90 -5.43
CA LEU A 15 15.94 -29.65 -6.18
C LEU A 15 14.48 -29.16 -6.22
N THR A 16 13.55 -29.79 -5.51
CA THR A 16 12.15 -29.30 -5.43
C THR A 16 11.85 -28.59 -4.11
N GLN A 17 12.73 -27.69 -3.68
CA GLN A 17 12.29 -26.60 -2.81
C GLN A 17 11.80 -25.47 -3.72
N THR A 18 10.55 -25.58 -4.17
CA THR A 18 9.80 -24.44 -4.69
C THR A 18 9.67 -23.44 -3.55
N THR A 19 10.59 -22.48 -3.51
CA THR A 19 10.38 -21.26 -2.72
C THR A 19 9.07 -20.64 -3.21
N PRO A 20 8.09 -20.38 -2.32
CA PRO A 20 6.94 -19.62 -2.75
C PRO A 20 7.46 -18.28 -3.25
N LEU A 21 7.16 -17.98 -4.52
CA LEU A 21 7.45 -16.71 -5.13
C LEU A 21 6.69 -15.68 -4.29
N LEU A 22 7.42 -14.97 -3.43
CA LEU A 22 6.88 -13.98 -2.52
C LEU A 22 6.35 -12.86 -3.42
N ALA A 23 5.07 -12.91 -3.75
CA ALA A 23 4.40 -11.89 -4.54
C ALA A 23 4.42 -10.62 -3.68
N VAL A 24 5.40 -9.76 -3.95
CA VAL A 24 5.45 -8.43 -3.36
C VAL A 24 4.30 -7.65 -3.99
N GLU A 25 3.28 -7.32 -3.18
CA GLU A 25 2.24 -6.40 -3.60
C GLU A 25 2.88 -5.03 -3.85
N MET A 26 3.16 -4.75 -5.12
CA MET A 26 3.76 -3.47 -5.53
C MET A 26 2.73 -2.34 -5.59
N PHE A 27 1.44 -2.68 -5.60
CA PHE A 27 0.35 -1.75 -5.77
C PHE A 27 -0.64 -1.85 -4.61
N ARG A 28 -1.30 -0.72 -4.33
CA ARG A 28 -2.39 -0.67 -3.37
C ARG A 28 -3.50 -1.63 -3.79
N GLN A 29 -3.93 -2.47 -2.85
CA GLN A 29 -5.12 -3.30 -3.02
C GLN A 29 -6.40 -2.48 -2.80
N PRO A 30 -7.50 -2.80 -3.48
CA PRO A 30 -8.77 -2.14 -3.23
C PRO A 30 -9.23 -2.39 -1.79
N ALA A 31 -9.92 -1.41 -1.19
CA ALA A 31 -10.44 -1.54 0.15
C ALA A 31 -11.47 -2.69 0.23
N SER A 32 -11.40 -3.52 1.28
CA SER A 32 -12.41 -4.54 1.52
C SER A 32 -13.76 -3.89 1.89
N PRO A 33 -14.88 -4.27 1.25
CA PRO A 33 -16.20 -3.74 1.57
C PRO A 33 -16.77 -4.28 2.90
N THR A 34 -16.10 -5.27 3.52
CA THR A 34 -16.58 -5.92 4.75
C THR A 34 -16.46 -4.99 5.97
N PRO A 35 -17.56 -4.66 6.67
CA PRO A 35 -17.56 -3.84 7.88
C PRO A 35 -16.67 -4.41 9.00
N TYR A 36 -16.18 -3.55 9.89
CA TYR A 36 -15.61 -4.02 11.17
C TYR A 36 -16.73 -4.51 12.11
N PRO A 37 -16.41 -5.41 13.07
CA PRO A 37 -17.37 -5.86 14.06
C PRO A 37 -18.03 -4.69 14.79
N GLY A 38 -19.36 -4.63 14.78
CA GLY A 38 -20.15 -3.59 15.44
C GLY A 38 -20.51 -2.38 14.58
N GLU A 39 -19.85 -2.15 13.43
CA GLU A 39 -20.22 -1.05 12.52
C GLU A 39 -21.61 -1.26 11.90
N GLU A 40 -22.00 -2.53 11.70
CA GLU A 40 -23.33 -2.91 11.24
C GLU A 40 -24.46 -2.43 12.17
N LEU A 41 -24.17 -2.09 13.43
CA LEU A 41 -25.13 -1.58 14.40
C LEU A 41 -25.25 -0.05 14.39
N MET A 42 -24.33 0.66 13.74
CA MET A 42 -24.32 2.13 13.71
C MET A 42 -25.53 2.69 12.94
N SER A 43 -26.14 3.75 13.46
CA SER A 43 -27.15 4.52 12.76
C SER A 43 -26.57 5.31 11.58
N CYS A 44 -27.41 5.75 10.64
CA CYS A 44 -26.95 6.59 9.51
C CYS A 44 -26.27 7.88 9.99
N ILE A 45 -26.69 8.44 11.13
CA ILE A 45 -26.08 9.65 11.71
C ILE A 45 -24.69 9.35 12.27
N GLU A 46 -24.53 8.23 12.99
CA GLU A 46 -23.23 7.81 13.53
C GLU A 46 -22.24 7.52 12.40
N LEU A 47 -22.69 6.85 11.33
CA LEU A 47 -21.86 6.61 10.14
C LEU A 47 -21.38 7.93 9.51
N GLU A 48 -22.27 8.91 9.34
CA GLU A 48 -21.88 10.21 8.79
C GLU A 48 -20.88 10.96 9.69
N GLN A 49 -21.10 10.93 11.00
CA GLN A 49 -20.20 11.58 11.95
C GLN A 49 -18.81 10.95 11.91
N GLU A 50 -18.74 9.62 11.84
CA GLU A 50 -17.46 8.92 11.73
C GLU A 50 -16.76 9.21 10.39
N MET A 51 -17.50 9.18 9.29
CA MET A 51 -16.97 9.55 7.98
C MET A 51 -16.43 11.00 7.96
N ALA A 52 -17.13 11.92 8.61
CA ALA A 52 -16.70 13.31 8.73
C ALA A 52 -15.40 13.47 9.53
N GLN A 53 -15.20 12.66 10.59
CA GLN A 53 -13.96 12.66 11.37
C GLN A 53 -12.77 12.08 10.59
N LEU A 54 -13.02 11.08 9.74
CA LEU A 54 -11.97 10.43 8.94
C LEU A 54 -11.56 11.25 7.71
N THR A 55 -12.50 11.95 7.09
CA THR A 55 -12.28 12.74 5.85
C THR A 55 -11.03 13.64 5.89
N PRO A 56 -10.79 14.49 6.92
CA PRO A 56 -9.61 15.36 6.93
C PRO A 56 -8.28 14.59 6.97
N LEU A 57 -8.26 13.35 7.45
CA LEU A 57 -7.05 12.52 7.53
C LEU A 57 -6.66 11.91 6.18
N THR A 58 -7.56 11.95 5.19
CA THR A 58 -7.34 11.39 3.84
C THR A 58 -6.58 12.32 2.89
N TYR A 59 -6.35 13.58 3.29
CA TYR A 59 -5.64 14.56 2.46
C TYR A 59 -4.13 14.56 2.74
N SER A 60 -3.36 14.81 1.69
CA SER A 60 -1.95 15.19 1.76
C SER A 60 -1.84 16.71 1.58
N TYR A 61 -0.96 17.34 2.34
CA TYR A 61 -0.58 18.75 2.18
C TYR A 61 0.75 18.89 1.42
N LYS A 62 1.36 17.77 1.05
CA LYS A 62 2.63 17.71 0.35
C LYS A 62 2.36 17.70 -1.16
N PRO A 63 3.07 18.51 -1.96
CA PRO A 63 2.99 18.42 -3.41
C PRO A 63 3.52 17.07 -3.90
N GLY A 64 2.95 16.56 -4.98
CA GLY A 64 3.46 15.39 -5.67
C GLY A 64 4.86 15.62 -6.25
N PHE A 65 5.52 14.53 -6.64
CA PHE A 65 6.90 14.55 -7.14
C PHE A 65 7.11 15.56 -8.28
N TYR A 66 6.20 15.61 -9.26
CA TYR A 66 6.28 16.49 -10.42
C TYR A 66 5.78 17.91 -10.17
N GLU A 67 5.06 18.13 -9.06
CA GLU A 67 4.50 19.42 -8.67
C GLU A 67 5.46 20.23 -7.81
N ASN A 68 6.47 19.57 -7.23
CA ASN A 68 7.50 20.19 -6.42
C ASN A 68 8.70 20.65 -7.27
N PRO A 69 8.95 21.96 -7.45
CA PRO A 69 10.07 22.45 -8.26
C PRO A 69 11.44 22.04 -7.71
N TYR A 70 11.56 21.81 -6.40
CA TYR A 70 12.80 21.35 -5.78
C TYR A 70 13.14 19.92 -6.17
N GLN A 71 12.15 19.06 -6.46
CA GLN A 71 12.42 17.70 -6.96
C GLN A 71 13.07 17.74 -8.34
N GLY A 72 12.50 18.50 -9.27
CA GLY A 72 13.07 18.68 -10.60
C GLY A 72 14.49 19.24 -10.54
N ALA A 73 14.72 20.24 -9.69
CA ALA A 73 16.05 20.81 -9.47
C ALA A 73 17.04 19.79 -8.89
N ALA A 74 16.64 18.99 -7.90
CA ALA A 74 17.48 17.96 -7.30
C ALA A 74 17.87 16.86 -8.29
N VAL A 75 16.93 16.40 -9.11
CA VAL A 75 17.21 15.41 -10.17
C VAL A 75 18.16 15.98 -11.22
N MET A 76 17.92 17.23 -11.67
CA MET A 76 18.79 17.90 -12.63
C MET A 76 20.21 18.09 -12.07
N ALA A 77 20.34 18.59 -10.84
CA ALA A 77 21.63 18.76 -10.17
C ALA A 77 22.33 17.41 -9.94
N GLY A 78 21.58 16.38 -9.56
CA GLY A 78 22.08 15.01 -9.39
C GLY A 78 22.67 14.43 -10.66
N THR A 79 22.05 14.74 -11.80
CA THR A 79 22.48 14.31 -13.13
C THR A 79 23.69 15.09 -13.63
N LEU A 80 23.69 16.42 -13.47
CA LEU A 80 24.70 17.30 -14.06
C LEU A 80 25.97 17.45 -13.22
N SER A 81 25.88 17.34 -11.90
CA SER A 81 26.97 17.73 -11.00
C SER A 81 27.46 16.60 -10.11
N ALA A 82 26.61 16.11 -9.19
CA ALA A 82 27.00 15.11 -8.22
C ALA A 82 25.78 14.29 -7.75
N PRO A 83 25.92 12.95 -7.61
CA PRO A 83 24.82 12.09 -7.14
C PRO A 83 24.25 12.46 -5.76
N VAL A 84 24.98 13.22 -4.95
CA VAL A 84 24.54 13.66 -3.61
C VAL A 84 23.22 14.43 -3.64
N PHE A 85 22.90 15.13 -4.74
CA PHE A 85 21.64 15.86 -4.86
C PHE A 85 20.41 14.94 -4.93
N TYR A 86 20.56 13.66 -5.30
CA TYR A 86 19.47 12.68 -5.24
C TYR A 86 19.01 12.37 -3.80
N LEU A 87 19.79 12.75 -2.78
CA LEU A 87 19.37 12.61 -1.39
C LEU A 87 18.10 13.40 -1.07
N TYR A 88 17.84 14.50 -1.78
CA TYR A 88 16.58 15.24 -1.63
C TYR A 88 15.37 14.39 -2.05
N ALA A 89 15.47 13.69 -3.19
CA ALA A 89 14.41 12.79 -3.66
C ALA A 89 14.20 11.63 -2.67
N ALA A 90 15.29 11.08 -2.12
CA ALA A 90 15.21 10.04 -1.09
C ALA A 90 14.52 10.54 0.19
N TYR A 91 14.86 11.75 0.66
CA TYR A 91 14.24 12.35 1.84
C TYR A 91 12.73 12.60 1.63
N ASP A 92 12.36 13.14 0.49
CA ASP A 92 10.97 13.44 0.16
C ASP A 92 10.11 12.17 0.03
N TYR A 93 10.68 11.10 -0.52
CA TYR A 93 10.06 9.78 -0.54
C TYR A 93 9.77 9.25 0.87
N LEU A 94 10.69 9.45 1.83
CA LEU A 94 10.46 9.06 3.22
C LEU A 94 9.32 9.86 3.87
N LEU A 95 9.17 11.14 3.53
CA LEU A 95 8.03 11.94 3.98
C LEU A 95 6.72 11.43 3.36
N ASP A 96 6.75 11.10 2.07
CA ASP A 96 5.60 10.54 1.35
C ASP A 96 5.11 9.24 1.97
N TYR A 97 6.04 8.37 2.31
CA TYR A 97 5.77 7.09 2.96
C TYR A 97 5.10 7.29 4.33
N ARG A 98 5.54 8.28 5.10
CA ARG A 98 4.94 8.62 6.40
C ARG A 98 3.54 9.22 6.27
N GLU A 99 3.26 9.98 5.21
CA GLU A 99 1.90 10.48 4.98
C GLU A 99 0.98 9.36 4.49
N SER A 100 1.47 8.54 3.55
CA SER A 100 0.72 7.41 2.99
C SER A 100 0.29 6.41 4.05
N SER A 101 1.13 6.17 5.08
CA SER A 101 0.77 5.28 6.19
C SER A 101 -0.42 5.77 7.02
N ARG A 102 -0.72 7.07 7.01
CA ARG A 102 -1.95 7.65 7.57
C ARG A 102 -3.08 7.62 6.56
N ILE A 103 -2.82 8.08 5.33
CA ILE A 103 -3.85 8.36 4.34
C ILE A 103 -4.50 7.07 3.83
N LEU A 104 -3.71 6.08 3.44
CA LEU A 104 -4.19 4.84 2.82
C LEU A 104 -5.19 4.07 3.71
N PRO A 105 -4.87 3.72 4.97
CA PRO A 105 -5.82 2.99 5.81
C PRO A 105 -7.06 3.81 6.15
N THR A 106 -6.93 5.15 6.24
CA THR A 106 -8.07 6.03 6.49
C THR A 106 -9.01 6.08 5.28
N GLN A 107 -8.46 6.12 4.07
CA GLN A 107 -9.24 6.03 2.84
C GLN A 107 -9.95 4.67 2.75
N ASP A 108 -9.26 3.57 3.06
CA ASP A 108 -9.86 2.23 3.02
C ASP A 108 -11.04 2.10 4.01
N ARG A 109 -10.88 2.64 5.23
CA ARG A 109 -11.98 2.70 6.21
C ARG A 109 -13.13 3.57 5.72
N LEU A 110 -12.83 4.72 5.12
CA LEU A 110 -13.84 5.63 4.60
C LEU A 110 -14.64 4.99 3.45
N GLU A 111 -13.98 4.26 2.55
CA GLU A 111 -14.64 3.49 1.49
C GLU A 111 -15.56 2.41 2.04
N ARG A 112 -15.13 1.69 3.08
CA ARG A 112 -15.97 0.71 3.76
C ARG A 112 -17.21 1.31 4.40
N LEU A 113 -17.07 2.43 5.12
CA LEU A 113 -18.21 3.14 5.71
C LEU A 113 -19.18 3.65 4.64
N ARG A 114 -18.67 4.14 3.49
CA ARG A 114 -19.50 4.50 2.34
C ARG A 114 -20.29 3.32 1.78
N HIS A 115 -19.64 2.15 1.66
CA HIS A 115 -20.32 0.92 1.26
C HIS A 115 -21.42 0.54 2.24
N LEU A 116 -21.16 0.58 3.55
CA LEU A 116 -22.14 0.26 4.58
C LEU A 116 -23.32 1.26 4.59
N LYS A 117 -23.04 2.55 4.44
CA LYS A 117 -24.08 3.59 4.31
C LYS A 117 -24.99 3.33 3.10
N ALA A 118 -24.41 2.92 1.97
CA ALA A 118 -25.15 2.56 0.78
C ALA A 118 -26.01 1.29 1.00
N GLN A 119 -25.46 0.25 1.63
CA GLN A 119 -26.20 -0.97 1.98
C GLN A 119 -27.38 -0.71 2.93
N LYS A 120 -27.27 0.30 3.80
CA LYS A 120 -28.34 0.72 4.73
C LYS A 120 -29.36 1.68 4.10
N HIS A 121 -29.25 1.99 2.81
CA HIS A 121 -30.17 2.89 2.11
C HIS A 121 -30.36 4.25 2.80
N CYS A 122 -29.31 4.78 3.46
CA CYS A 122 -29.39 6.03 4.23
C CYS A 122 -29.75 7.28 3.39
N PHE A 123 -29.84 7.15 2.06
CA PHE A 123 -30.17 8.22 1.11
C PHE A 123 -31.61 8.16 0.59
N GLU A 124 -32.40 7.14 0.94
CA GLU A 124 -33.73 6.88 0.37
C GLU A 124 -34.90 7.44 1.21
N ASN A 125 -34.66 8.46 2.04
CA ASN A 125 -35.71 9.15 2.79
C ASN A 125 -36.50 10.15 1.95
#